data_AF-A0A353D0Q6-F1
#
_entry.id   AF-A0A353D0Q6-F1
#
_cell.length_a   1.000
_cell.length_b   1.000
_cell.length_c   1.000
_cell.angle_alpha   90.00
_cell.angle_beta   90.00
_cell.angle_gamma   90.00
#
_symmetry.space_group_name_H-M   'P 1'
#
loop_
_entity.id
_entity.type
_entity.pdbx_description
1 polymer ?
#
loop_
_entity_poly.entity_id
_entity_poly.type
_entity_poly.pdbx_seq_one_letter_code
_entity_poly.pdbx_strand_id
1 'polypeptide(L)'
;FAIIERGHAEHLLPMTEMLLEKAAMQLNDVDLFAFGAGPGSFTGLRIGAAMVQGLALATGKPVIPVSSLAALAARHTGHVLALIDARMGQVYHGFFSVGENGIPIADSTEGVDDPSALFTPDAPTITVIGSGWDRYKDEVSAVLGDGMMIREAADEFPHAADIARLALHEFRHGRAVEAAQALPHYVRDNVARKMGE
;
A
#
# COMPACT_ATOMS: atom_id res chain seq x y z
N PHE A 1 -4.49 -0.95 -15.84
CA PHE A 1 -5.16 0.34 -15.57
C PHE A 1 -4.28 1.46 -16.14
N ALA A 2 -4.79 2.68 -16.30
CA ALA A 2 -3.98 3.82 -16.73
C ALA A 2 -3.39 4.54 -15.51
N ILE A 3 -2.14 4.99 -15.60
CA ILE A 3 -1.49 5.78 -14.54
C ILE A 3 -1.88 7.25 -14.76
N ILE A 4 -2.46 7.85 -13.73
CA ILE A 4 -2.81 9.27 -13.68
C ILE A 4 -1.81 9.93 -12.73
N GLU A 5 -0.96 10.83 -13.22
CA GLU A 5 0.07 11.48 -12.37
C GLU A 5 -0.47 12.66 -11.54
N ARG A 6 -1.54 13.31 -12.01
CA ARG A 6 -2.13 14.53 -11.41
C ARG A 6 -3.64 14.51 -11.57
N GLY A 7 -4.34 15.28 -10.74
CA GLY A 7 -5.80 15.40 -10.82
C GLY A 7 -6.56 14.23 -10.16
N HIS A 8 -5.92 13.47 -9.26
CA HIS A 8 -6.59 12.35 -8.58
C HIS A 8 -7.93 12.73 -7.93
N ALA A 9 -8.02 13.93 -7.34
CA ALA A 9 -9.26 14.42 -6.73
C ALA A 9 -10.40 14.62 -7.74
N GLU A 10 -10.09 14.97 -8.98
CA GLU A 10 -11.07 15.18 -10.06
C GLU A 10 -11.55 13.86 -10.65
N HIS A 11 -10.71 12.81 -10.62
CA HIS A 11 -11.02 11.51 -11.21
C HIS A 11 -11.66 10.51 -10.25
N LEU A 12 -11.36 10.57 -8.96
CA LEU A 12 -11.71 9.48 -8.03
C LEU A 12 -13.23 9.30 -7.85
N LEU A 13 -13.98 10.39 -7.71
CA LEU A 13 -15.44 10.34 -7.59
C LEU A 13 -16.11 9.85 -8.89
N PRO A 14 -15.82 10.41 -10.08
CA PRO A 14 -16.34 9.87 -11.34
C PRO A 14 -16.00 8.39 -11.56
N MET A 15 -14.79 7.96 -11.19
CA MET A 15 -14.40 6.53 -11.29
C MET A 15 -15.23 5.64 -10.36
N THR A 16 -15.58 6.13 -9.18
CA THR A 16 -16.41 5.40 -8.21
C THR A 16 -17.85 5.31 -8.70
N GLU A 17 -18.41 6.40 -9.22
CA GLU A 17 -19.74 6.42 -9.84
C GLU A 17 -19.83 5.43 -11.00
N MET A 18 -18.87 5.48 -11.94
CA MET A 18 -18.80 4.54 -13.05
C MET A 18 -18.69 3.07 -12.61
N LEU A 19 -17.99 2.80 -11.50
CA LEU A 19 -17.86 1.43 -10.97
C LEU A 19 -19.18 0.93 -10.40
N LEU A 20 -19.87 1.77 -9.62
CA LEU A 20 -21.19 1.47 -9.05
C LEU A 20 -22.23 1.24 -10.16
N GLU A 21 -22.24 2.10 -11.18
CA GLU A 21 -23.10 1.94 -12.36
C GLU A 21 -22.86 0.60 -13.08
N LYS A 22 -21.59 0.26 -13.33
CA LYS A 22 -21.22 -1.02 -13.96
C LYS A 22 -21.61 -2.23 -13.13
N ALA A 23 -21.60 -2.10 -11.80
CA ALA A 23 -22.04 -3.13 -10.88
C ALA A 23 -23.57 -3.15 -10.68
N ALA A 24 -24.31 -2.20 -11.27
CA ALA A 24 -25.73 -1.96 -11.01
C ALA A 24 -26.04 -1.79 -9.51
N MET A 25 -25.14 -1.12 -8.78
CA MET A 25 -25.23 -0.85 -7.35
C MET A 25 -25.42 0.63 -7.08
N GLN A 26 -26.08 0.94 -5.98
CA GLN A 26 -26.12 2.28 -5.38
C GLN A 26 -25.07 2.38 -4.28
N LEU A 27 -24.72 3.61 -3.91
CA LEU A 27 -23.75 3.85 -2.83
C LEU A 27 -24.17 3.20 -1.51
N ASN A 28 -25.47 3.17 -1.21
CA ASN A 28 -26.00 2.56 0.02
C ASN A 28 -25.95 1.03 0.05
N ASP A 29 -25.74 0.39 -1.11
CA ASP A 29 -25.54 -1.06 -1.23
C ASP A 29 -24.11 -1.47 -0.84
N VAL A 30 -23.21 -0.50 -0.63
CA VAL A 30 -21.85 -0.75 -0.13
C VAL A 30 -21.91 -0.96 1.38
N ASP A 31 -21.38 -2.10 1.84
CA ASP A 31 -21.33 -2.45 3.26
C ASP A 31 -20.05 -1.98 3.97
N LEU A 32 -19.00 -1.74 3.21
CA LEU A 32 -17.65 -1.47 3.71
C LEU A 32 -16.87 -0.63 2.70
N PHE A 33 -16.20 0.41 3.18
CA PHE A 33 -15.22 1.14 2.37
C PHE A 33 -13.80 0.75 2.76
N ALA A 34 -12.88 0.86 1.82
CA ALA A 34 -11.46 0.65 2.06
C ALA A 34 -10.62 1.60 1.23
N PHE A 35 -9.42 1.90 1.71
CA PHE A 35 -8.45 2.72 0.98
C PHE A 35 -7.02 2.26 1.27
N GLY A 36 -6.12 2.55 0.34
CA GLY A 36 -4.69 2.44 0.57
C GLY A 36 -4.26 3.53 1.55
N ALA A 37 -4.01 3.15 2.80
CA ALA A 37 -3.67 4.07 3.88
C ALA A 37 -2.21 4.52 3.82
N GLY A 38 -1.39 3.88 3.01
CA GLY A 38 0.03 4.19 2.87
C GLY A 38 0.91 2.99 3.22
N PRO A 39 2.23 3.17 3.16
CA PRO A 39 2.93 4.40 2.74
C PRO A 39 2.77 4.73 1.25
N GLY A 40 3.17 5.94 0.84
CA GLY A 40 3.02 6.43 -0.54
C GLY A 40 2.97 7.96 -0.67
N SER A 41 2.39 8.46 -1.76
CA SER A 41 2.29 9.91 -2.04
C SER A 41 1.47 10.64 -0.97
N PHE A 42 2.10 11.59 -0.26
CA PHE A 42 1.50 12.38 0.81
C PHE A 42 0.16 13.03 0.42
N THR A 43 0.08 13.59 -0.79
CA THR A 43 -1.14 14.23 -1.31
C THR A 43 -2.16 13.18 -1.73
N GLY A 44 -1.73 12.12 -2.44
CA GLY A 44 -2.62 11.07 -2.91
C GLY A 44 -3.31 10.31 -1.77
N LEU A 45 -2.57 9.99 -0.70
CA LEU A 45 -3.12 9.32 0.47
C LEU A 45 -4.20 10.15 1.17
N ARG A 46 -4.01 11.47 1.28
CA ARG A 46 -5.03 12.36 1.86
C ARG A 46 -6.26 12.50 1.00
N ILE A 47 -6.11 12.55 -0.33
CA ILE A 47 -7.25 12.57 -1.25
C ILE A 47 -8.08 11.29 -1.08
N GLY A 48 -7.42 10.12 -1.09
CA GLY A 48 -8.09 8.83 -0.91
C GLY A 48 -8.78 8.71 0.45
N ALA A 49 -8.08 9.07 1.53
CA ALA A 49 -8.64 9.06 2.88
C ALA A 49 -9.85 10.00 2.98
N ALA A 50 -9.72 11.27 2.57
CA ALA A 50 -10.81 12.24 2.66
C ALA A 50 -12.05 11.81 1.89
N MET A 51 -11.88 11.21 0.70
CA MET A 51 -13.01 10.68 -0.07
C MET A 51 -13.69 9.53 0.66
N VAL A 52 -12.94 8.53 1.14
CA VAL A 52 -13.52 7.39 1.86
C VAL A 52 -14.18 7.83 3.15
N GLN A 53 -13.60 8.77 3.88
CA GLN A 53 -14.21 9.36 5.08
C GLN A 53 -15.54 10.04 4.76
N GLY A 54 -15.62 10.81 3.67
CA GLY A 54 -16.86 11.46 3.24
C GLY A 54 -17.95 10.46 2.87
N LEU A 55 -17.61 9.42 2.09
CA LEU A 55 -18.56 8.37 1.70
C LEU A 55 -19.05 7.56 2.90
N ALA A 56 -18.13 7.15 3.77
CA ALA A 56 -18.43 6.39 4.98
C ALA A 56 -19.29 7.20 5.95
N LEU A 57 -19.00 8.49 6.14
CA LEU A 57 -19.79 9.38 6.99
C LEU A 57 -21.21 9.58 6.44
N ALA A 58 -21.35 9.76 5.13
CA ALA A 58 -22.65 9.96 4.50
C ALA A 58 -23.56 8.71 4.57
N THR A 59 -22.97 7.52 4.61
CA THR A 59 -23.68 6.23 4.55
C THR A 59 -23.73 5.49 5.89
N GLY A 60 -22.98 5.96 6.90
CA GLY A 60 -22.84 5.29 8.19
C GLY A 60 -22.12 3.94 8.11
N LYS A 61 -21.24 3.75 7.12
CA LYS A 61 -20.56 2.46 6.86
C LYS A 61 -19.14 2.45 7.43
N PRO A 62 -18.65 1.29 7.90
CA PRO A 62 -17.29 1.15 8.41
C PRO A 62 -16.22 1.30 7.32
N VAL A 63 -14.99 1.52 7.76
CA VAL A 63 -13.82 1.67 6.88
C VAL A 63 -12.71 0.69 7.27
N ILE A 64 -11.96 0.17 6.29
CA ILE A 64 -10.68 -0.51 6.51
C ILE A 64 -9.52 0.27 5.85
N PRO A 65 -8.58 0.81 6.63
CA PRO A 65 -7.29 1.26 6.10
C PRO A 65 -6.44 0.05 5.74
N VAL A 66 -5.87 0.02 4.53
CA VAL A 66 -5.04 -1.09 4.05
C VAL A 66 -3.65 -0.58 3.71
N SER A 67 -2.60 -1.31 4.12
CA SER A 67 -1.22 -0.99 3.72
C SER A 67 -1.04 -1.07 2.20
N SER A 68 -0.42 -0.06 1.62
CA SER A 68 0.02 -0.06 0.21
C SER A 68 1.05 -1.15 -0.06
N LEU A 69 1.95 -1.42 0.90
CA LEU A 69 3.01 -2.42 0.78
C LEU A 69 2.42 -3.83 0.86
N ALA A 70 1.47 -4.06 1.78
CA ALA A 70 0.74 -5.33 1.82
C ALA A 70 -0.08 -5.54 0.54
N ALA A 71 -0.75 -4.50 0.02
CA ALA A 71 -1.49 -4.59 -1.24
C ALA A 71 -0.60 -4.96 -2.44
N LEU A 72 0.64 -4.46 -2.47
CA LEU A 72 1.66 -4.88 -3.44
C LEU A 72 2.02 -6.36 -3.26
N ALA A 73 2.35 -6.77 -2.03
CA ALA A 73 2.79 -8.12 -1.73
C ALA A 73 1.72 -9.18 -2.02
N ALA A 74 0.44 -8.85 -1.84
CA ALA A 74 -0.67 -9.80 -1.95
C ALA A 74 -0.83 -10.48 -3.32
N ARG A 75 -0.20 -9.94 -4.38
CA ARG A 75 -0.21 -10.53 -5.73
C ARG A 75 0.79 -11.66 -5.93
N HIS A 76 1.69 -11.86 -4.98
CA HIS A 76 2.79 -12.81 -5.06
C HIS A 76 2.65 -13.88 -3.98
N THR A 77 3.48 -14.92 -4.06
CA THR A 77 3.53 -16.03 -3.10
C THR A 77 4.95 -16.26 -2.62
N GLY A 78 5.12 -16.69 -1.37
CA GLY A 78 6.42 -16.84 -0.72
C GLY A 78 6.89 -15.55 -0.06
N HIS A 79 8.20 -15.35 0.01
CA HIS A 79 8.80 -14.15 0.60
C HIS A 79 8.81 -12.99 -0.40
N VAL A 80 8.29 -11.85 0.04
CA VAL A 80 8.13 -10.65 -0.78
C VAL A 80 8.69 -9.43 -0.05
N LEU A 81 9.59 -8.71 -0.70
CA LEU A 81 10.03 -7.38 -0.30
C LEU A 81 9.32 -6.35 -1.16
N ALA A 82 8.31 -5.68 -0.59
CA ALA A 82 7.61 -4.60 -1.26
C ALA A 82 8.32 -3.28 -0.99
N LEU A 83 8.60 -2.52 -2.06
CA LEU A 83 9.32 -1.25 -2.00
C LEU A 83 8.56 -0.14 -2.74
N ILE A 84 8.37 1.00 -2.09
CA ILE A 84 7.81 2.20 -2.71
C ILE A 84 8.84 3.34 -2.59
N ASP A 85 9.12 4.06 -3.68
CA ASP A 85 10.02 5.23 -3.64
C ASP A 85 9.48 6.28 -2.64
N ALA A 86 10.20 6.48 -1.53
CA ALA A 86 9.85 7.45 -0.49
C ALA A 86 10.37 8.87 -0.80
N ARG A 87 10.95 9.06 -1.99
CA ARG A 87 11.72 10.26 -2.38
C ARG A 87 12.94 10.45 -1.47
N MET A 88 13.73 11.48 -1.77
CA MET A 88 14.93 11.84 -0.99
C MET A 88 15.97 10.71 -0.86
N GLY A 89 16.03 9.81 -1.85
CA GLY A 89 16.97 8.68 -1.84
C GLY A 89 16.56 7.52 -0.92
N GLN A 90 15.32 7.51 -0.41
CA GLN A 90 14.83 6.50 0.53
C GLN A 90 13.73 5.64 -0.10
N VAL A 91 13.49 4.48 0.51
CA VAL A 91 12.39 3.57 0.17
C VAL A 91 11.52 3.31 1.38
N TYR A 92 10.21 3.32 1.17
CA TYR A 92 9.30 2.64 2.07
C TYR A 92 9.41 1.16 1.81
N HIS A 93 9.51 0.37 2.87
CA HIS A 93 9.70 -1.07 2.76
C HIS A 93 8.78 -1.84 3.68
N GLY A 94 8.42 -3.04 3.24
CA GLY A 94 7.72 -4.03 4.04
C GLY A 94 8.13 -5.42 3.58
N PHE A 95 8.46 -6.28 4.52
CA PHE A 95 8.80 -7.67 4.26
C PHE A 95 7.62 -8.57 4.65
N PHE A 96 7.19 -9.42 3.72
CA PHE A 96 6.01 -10.24 3.87
C PHE A 96 6.25 -11.70 3.49
N SER A 97 5.59 -12.59 4.22
CA SER A 97 5.35 -13.97 3.82
C SER A 97 3.91 -14.10 3.31
N VAL A 98 3.73 -14.57 2.08
CA VAL A 98 2.41 -14.70 1.45
C VAL A 98 2.13 -16.17 1.10
N GLY A 99 1.10 -16.74 1.71
CA GLY A 99 0.64 -18.11 1.41
C GLY A 99 -0.32 -18.17 0.22
N GLU A 100 -0.89 -19.34 -0.04
CA GLU A 100 -1.84 -19.57 -1.15
C GLU A 100 -3.14 -18.77 -1.04
N ASN A 101 -3.52 -18.35 0.18
CA ASN A 101 -4.67 -17.47 0.39
C ASN A 101 -4.41 -16.03 -0.08
N GLY A 102 -3.15 -15.70 -0.40
CA GLY A 102 -2.68 -14.40 -0.84
C GLY A 102 -2.90 -13.29 0.19
N ILE A 103 -2.96 -13.63 1.48
CA ILE A 103 -2.96 -12.67 2.58
C ILE A 103 -1.52 -12.53 3.07
N PRO A 104 -0.88 -11.35 2.90
CA PRO A 104 0.46 -11.10 3.38
C PRO A 104 0.51 -11.08 4.91
N ILE A 105 1.48 -11.78 5.46
CA ILE A 105 1.85 -11.71 6.87
C ILE A 105 3.14 -10.89 6.94
N ALA A 106 3.12 -9.78 7.68
CA ALA A 106 4.30 -8.94 7.85
C ALA A 106 5.32 -9.67 8.73
N ASP A 107 6.52 -9.86 8.20
CA ASP A 107 7.65 -10.48 8.90
C ASP A 107 8.49 -9.42 9.65
N SER A 108 8.30 -8.14 9.31
CA SER A 108 8.89 -6.97 9.99
C SER A 108 7.90 -5.82 10.03
N THR A 109 8.16 -4.84 10.91
CA THR A 109 7.45 -3.55 10.87
C THR A 109 7.75 -2.85 9.55
N GLU A 110 6.73 -2.28 8.91
CA GLU A 110 6.93 -1.41 7.74
C GLU A 110 7.74 -0.18 8.12
N GLY A 111 8.68 0.21 7.25
CA GLY A 111 9.66 1.26 7.57
C GLY A 111 9.96 2.18 6.39
N VAL A 112 10.82 3.15 6.66
CA VAL A 112 11.47 3.99 5.65
C VAL A 112 12.95 4.03 5.92
N ASP A 113 13.75 3.61 4.95
CA ASP A 113 15.20 3.50 5.10
C ASP A 113 15.90 3.85 3.78
N ASP A 114 17.22 4.03 3.88
CA ASP A 114 18.07 4.09 2.70
C ASP A 114 18.11 2.69 2.04
N PRO A 115 18.08 2.58 0.69
CA PRO A 115 18.09 1.29 0.00
C PRO A 115 19.24 0.37 0.41
N SER A 116 20.39 0.95 0.77
CA SER A 116 21.58 0.23 1.22
C SER A 116 21.53 -0.25 2.68
N ALA A 117 20.53 0.17 3.45
CA ALA A 117 20.35 -0.16 4.86
C ALA A 117 19.17 -1.11 5.11
N LEU A 118 18.56 -1.63 4.04
CA LEU A 118 17.43 -2.55 4.15
C LEU A 118 17.81 -3.83 4.90
N PHE A 119 16.87 -4.32 5.71
CA PHE A 119 16.98 -5.63 6.31
C PHE A 119 16.99 -6.72 5.22
N THR A 120 17.94 -7.65 5.32
CA THR A 120 18.01 -8.81 4.44
C THR A 120 17.41 -10.02 5.16
N PRO A 121 16.30 -10.59 4.66
CA PRO A 121 15.71 -11.76 5.27
C PRO A 121 16.53 -13.02 5.01
N ASP A 122 16.48 -13.97 5.93
CA ASP A 122 17.03 -15.32 5.70
C ASP A 122 16.05 -16.13 4.84
N ALA A 123 16.19 -16.01 3.52
CA ALA A 123 15.36 -16.72 2.55
C ALA A 123 16.19 -17.13 1.31
N PRO A 124 15.99 -18.34 0.75
CA PRO A 124 16.70 -18.76 -0.47
C PRO A 124 16.20 -18.06 -1.74
N THR A 125 14.98 -17.53 -1.71
CA THR A 125 14.36 -16.82 -2.83
C THR A 125 13.47 -15.72 -2.29
N ILE A 126 13.54 -14.54 -2.91
CA ILE A 126 12.71 -13.39 -2.58
C ILE A 126 12.15 -12.78 -3.86
N THR A 127 10.92 -12.28 -3.78
CA THR A 127 10.32 -11.45 -4.81
C THR A 127 10.43 -9.99 -4.40
N VAL A 128 11.11 -9.16 -5.18
CA VAL A 128 11.26 -7.72 -4.89
C VAL A 128 10.43 -6.92 -5.89
N ILE A 129 9.58 -6.03 -5.40
CA ILE A 129 8.56 -5.37 -6.23
C ILE A 129 8.33 -3.92 -5.83
N GLY A 130 7.74 -3.19 -6.78
CA GLY A 130 7.26 -1.83 -6.61
C GLY A 130 8.29 -0.77 -6.95
N SER A 131 7.83 0.48 -7.07
CA SER A 131 8.63 1.62 -7.55
C SER A 131 9.98 1.84 -6.85
N GLY A 132 10.16 1.38 -5.60
CA GLY A 132 11.46 1.46 -4.93
C GLY A 132 12.49 0.50 -5.53
N TRP A 133 12.06 -0.68 -5.96
CA TRP A 133 12.89 -1.62 -6.72
C TRP A 133 13.25 -1.05 -8.09
N ASP A 134 12.26 -0.56 -8.83
CA ASP A 134 12.46 0.00 -10.17
C ASP A 134 13.51 1.14 -10.18
N ARG A 135 13.59 1.89 -9.07
CA ARG A 135 14.49 3.05 -8.93
C ARG A 135 15.86 2.72 -8.34
N TYR A 136 15.93 1.84 -7.34
CA TYR A 136 17.14 1.59 -6.54
C TYR A 136 17.61 0.13 -6.66
N LYS A 137 17.39 -0.49 -7.83
CA LYS A 137 17.65 -1.91 -8.09
C LYS A 137 19.08 -2.31 -7.73
N ASP A 138 20.07 -1.50 -8.11
CA ASP A 138 21.48 -1.83 -7.90
C ASP A 138 21.84 -1.82 -6.41
N GLU A 139 21.39 -0.79 -5.67
CA GLU A 139 21.62 -0.68 -4.23
C GLU A 139 20.91 -1.79 -3.44
N VAL A 140 19.66 -2.09 -3.78
CA VAL A 140 18.89 -3.16 -3.12
C VAL A 140 19.49 -4.52 -3.45
N SER A 141 19.90 -4.77 -4.70
CA SER A 141 20.55 -6.03 -5.10
C SER A 141 21.87 -6.25 -4.33
N ALA A 142 22.66 -5.18 -4.14
CA ALA A 142 23.91 -5.26 -3.40
C ALA A 142 23.69 -5.66 -1.92
N VAL A 143 22.59 -5.22 -1.30
CA VAL A 143 22.23 -5.57 0.08
C VAL A 143 21.75 -7.02 0.19
N LEU A 144 20.89 -7.46 -0.73
CA LEU A 144 20.38 -8.84 -0.74
C LEU A 144 21.48 -9.87 -1.02
N GLY A 145 22.49 -9.47 -1.79
CA GLY A 145 23.69 -10.27 -2.10
C GLY A 145 23.44 -11.44 -3.05
N ASP A 146 24.54 -12.08 -3.48
CA ASP A 146 24.50 -13.13 -4.52
C ASP A 146 23.98 -14.49 -4.01
N GLY A 147 23.80 -14.64 -2.71
CA GLY A 147 23.33 -15.89 -2.08
C GLY A 147 21.82 -16.14 -2.23
N MET A 148 21.06 -15.14 -2.70
CA MET A 148 19.61 -15.16 -2.77
C MET A 148 19.13 -15.08 -4.22
N MET A 149 18.19 -15.95 -4.60
CA MET A 149 17.53 -15.82 -5.90
C MET A 149 16.52 -14.67 -5.84
N ILE A 150 16.77 -13.60 -6.60
CA ILE A 150 15.85 -12.48 -6.72
C ILE A 150 14.90 -12.71 -7.90
N ARG A 151 13.60 -12.68 -7.61
CA ARG A 151 12.54 -12.54 -8.62
C ARG A 151 12.08 -11.09 -8.62
N GLU A 152 11.83 -10.53 -9.80
CA GLU A 152 11.37 -9.16 -9.93
C GLU A 152 10.08 -9.07 -10.74
N ALA A 153 9.25 -8.09 -10.38
CA ALA A 153 8.15 -7.63 -11.21
C ALA A 153 8.21 -6.10 -11.27
N ALA A 154 8.47 -5.59 -12.48
CA ALA A 154 8.63 -4.16 -12.73
C ALA A 154 7.26 -3.46 -12.84
N ASP A 155 7.26 -2.15 -12.57
CA ASP A 155 6.12 -1.25 -12.79
C ASP A 155 4.85 -1.65 -12.01
N GLU A 156 5.03 -2.28 -10.85
CA GLU A 156 3.94 -2.68 -9.98
C GLU A 156 3.52 -1.57 -9.01
N PHE A 157 2.22 -1.26 -8.99
CA PHE A 157 1.60 -0.29 -8.08
C PHE A 157 0.52 -0.96 -7.23
N PRO A 158 0.21 -0.44 -6.01
CA PRO A 158 -0.93 -0.91 -5.25
C PRO A 158 -2.22 -0.85 -6.08
N HIS A 159 -3.01 -1.91 -6.07
CA HIS A 159 -4.22 -2.00 -6.88
C HIS A 159 -5.47 -2.09 -6.01
N ALA A 160 -6.56 -1.43 -6.44
CA ALA A 160 -7.80 -1.36 -5.67
C ALA A 160 -8.43 -2.75 -5.40
N ALA A 161 -8.26 -3.70 -6.32
CA ALA A 161 -8.75 -5.08 -6.12
C ALA A 161 -8.01 -5.80 -4.98
N ASP A 162 -6.69 -5.59 -4.85
CA ASP A 162 -5.89 -6.16 -3.77
C ASP A 162 -6.29 -5.52 -2.43
N ILE A 163 -6.46 -4.19 -2.42
CA ILE A 163 -6.97 -3.44 -1.26
C ILE A 163 -8.34 -3.98 -0.83
N ALA A 164 -9.29 -4.17 -1.75
CA ALA A 164 -10.63 -4.67 -1.43
C ALA A 164 -10.59 -6.10 -0.85
N ARG A 165 -9.75 -6.98 -1.40
CA ARG A 165 -9.58 -8.35 -0.89
C ARG A 165 -8.99 -8.36 0.53
N LEU A 166 -7.93 -7.59 0.75
CA LEU A 166 -7.32 -7.47 2.07
C LEU A 166 -8.32 -6.87 3.06
N ALA A 167 -9.03 -5.81 2.66
CA ALA A 167 -10.05 -5.19 3.49
C ALA A 167 -11.15 -6.16 3.94
N LEU A 168 -11.61 -7.04 3.04
CA LEU A 168 -12.58 -8.08 3.40
C LEU A 168 -12.01 -9.06 4.44
N HIS A 169 -10.74 -9.43 4.33
CA HIS A 169 -10.06 -10.26 5.33
C HIS A 169 -10.01 -9.54 6.69
N GLU A 170 -9.54 -8.29 6.72
CA GLU A 170 -9.44 -7.47 7.94
C GLU A 170 -10.82 -7.25 8.60
N PHE A 171 -11.85 -6.97 7.80
CA PHE A 171 -13.22 -6.75 8.27
C PHE A 171 -13.80 -7.99 8.95
N ARG A 172 -13.59 -9.18 8.38
CA ARG A 172 -14.00 -10.45 8.99
C ARG A 172 -13.32 -10.73 10.33
N HIS A 173 -12.20 -10.08 10.60
CA HIS A 173 -11.48 -10.15 11.88
C HIS A 173 -11.80 -8.96 12.81
N GLY A 174 -12.84 -8.18 12.52
CA GLY A 174 -13.28 -7.08 13.37
C GLY A 174 -12.34 -5.87 13.40
N ARG A 175 -11.50 -5.69 12.38
CA ARG A 175 -10.51 -4.60 12.31
C ARG A 175 -11.03 -3.32 11.62
N ALA A 176 -12.35 -3.20 11.49
CA ALA A 176 -12.98 -2.00 10.96
C ALA A 176 -12.79 -0.80 11.91
N VAL A 177 -12.65 0.38 11.31
CA VAL A 177 -12.58 1.66 12.02
C VAL A 177 -13.74 2.56 11.63
N GLU A 178 -14.03 3.52 12.50
CA GLU A 178 -14.97 4.60 12.20
C GLU A 178 -14.41 5.52 11.12
N ALA A 179 -15.29 6.19 10.37
CA ALA A 179 -14.89 7.12 9.31
C ALA A 179 -13.86 8.16 9.82
N ALA A 180 -14.07 8.73 11.01
CA ALA A 180 -13.14 9.73 11.58
C ALA A 180 -11.73 9.18 11.89
N GLN A 181 -11.59 7.86 12.03
CA GLN A 181 -10.33 7.16 12.35
C GLN A 181 -9.63 6.58 11.12
N ALA A 182 -10.25 6.67 9.94
CA ALA A 182 -9.66 6.26 8.66
C ALA A 182 -8.56 7.23 8.19
N LEU A 183 -7.43 7.23 8.90
CA LEU A 183 -6.30 8.13 8.68
C LEU A 183 -5.19 7.46 7.85
N PRO A 184 -4.44 8.23 7.03
CA PRO A 184 -3.24 7.71 6.40
C PRO A 184 -2.18 7.25 7.44
N HIS A 185 -1.47 6.18 7.10
CA HIS A 185 -0.32 5.68 7.84
C HIS A 185 0.94 6.44 7.40
N TYR A 186 1.51 7.24 8.30
CA TYR A 186 2.79 7.92 8.07
C TYR A 186 3.92 7.09 8.70
N VAL A 187 4.74 6.49 7.84
CA VAL A 187 5.84 5.60 8.26
C VAL A 187 7.14 6.39 8.57
N ARG A 188 7.17 7.70 8.24
CA ARG A 188 8.32 8.56 8.52
C ARG A 188 8.15 9.23 9.88
N ASP A 189 8.76 8.67 10.91
CA ASP A 189 8.96 9.37 12.18
C ASP A 189 9.96 10.51 11.97
N ASN A 190 9.56 11.74 12.28
CA ASN A 190 10.38 12.97 12.23
C ASN A 190 10.69 13.57 10.84
N VAL A 191 9.67 14.10 10.17
CA VAL A 191 9.88 15.09 9.09
C VAL A 191 10.29 16.48 9.64
N ALA A 192 10.15 16.70 10.96
CA ALA A 192 10.55 17.93 11.63
C ALA A 192 11.96 17.81 12.23
N ARG A 193 13.00 17.82 11.39
CA ARG A 193 14.29 18.37 11.87
C ARG A 193 14.06 19.85 12.11
N LYS A 194 14.16 20.30 13.37
CA LYS A 194 14.38 21.73 13.65
C LYS A 194 15.64 22.13 12.87
N MET A 195 15.52 23.09 11.96
CA MET A 195 16.69 23.78 11.42
C MET A 195 17.37 24.50 12.60
N GLY A 196 18.51 23.97 13.03
CA GLY A 196 19.35 24.55 14.06
C GLY A 196 19.48 23.68 15.31
N GLU A 197 20.41 22.73 15.26
CA GLU A 197 21.31 22.35 16.37
C GLU A 197 22.67 21.96 15.74
#